data_AF-A0A9D6R783-F1
#
_entry.id   AF-A0A9D6R783-F1
#
_cell.length_a   1.000
_cell.length_b   1.000
_cell.length_c   1.000
_cell.angle_alpha   90.00
_cell.angle_beta   90.00
_cell.angle_gamma   90.00
#
_symmetry.space_group_name_H-M   'P 1'
#
loop_
_entity.id
_entity.type
_entity.pdbx_description
1 polymer ?
#
loop_
_entity_poly.entity_id
_entity_poly.type
_entity_poly.pdbx_seq_one_letter_code
_entity_poly.pdbx_strand_id
1 'polypeptide(L)'
;MLAATVFVLSLALAGTAQADALRCKATIVKASAAFVQAKAKVLQKCHEAIFKGKLTPDTNCLAHPHVVAAITSVLAKVSNTIAKGCGGQDKTCGTADDDPLDAIGWNIGHCPGFEDRGCTNTIADCRDIATCVTCIGEEAVDQTIGLYYDTLTTTAQKELNKCQLTIGRESTKFLLAKSQALTNCWDAAFKGTASVCPKPGDGKAEAAIAKANSKRTIAICKACGGADKACGTTDDQTRAAIGFPSQCPGVGSCTGSSAELLGIIGCVACVTDLNVDCVDRCAIPSLATYPLECTPVSSTTLDYTKNPIYGSADLGSGFTPDPHTVGVTAGGPVDASYLGGGCSGFATSAPDFRFNYTSGASLLRLYFIGAGDTTMVVNDPVGTFHCADNSFGTVNPTIDFNNPASGSYDVWVGSHASGTFVAGTLSLTGLAGNHP
;
A
#
# COMPACT_ATOMS: atom_id res chain seq x y z
N MET A 1 -30.37 -48.36 -49.73
CA MET A 1 -29.48 -47.19 -49.56
C MET A 1 -30.31 -46.07 -48.93
N LEU A 2 -30.33 -45.98 -47.59
CA LEU A 2 -30.85 -44.80 -46.89
C LEU A 2 -29.64 -44.11 -46.25
N ALA A 3 -29.34 -42.90 -46.69
CA ALA A 3 -28.35 -42.03 -46.07
C ALA A 3 -29.05 -41.26 -44.94
N ALA A 4 -28.61 -41.48 -43.70
CA ALA A 4 -29.05 -40.70 -42.54
C ALA A 4 -28.10 -39.51 -42.36
N THR A 5 -28.62 -38.30 -42.54
CA THR A 5 -27.93 -37.05 -42.31
C THR A 5 -27.94 -36.76 -40.80
N VAL A 6 -26.80 -36.89 -40.13
CA VAL A 6 -26.62 -36.41 -38.75
C VAL A 6 -26.27 -34.93 -38.81
N PHE A 7 -27.23 -34.08 -38.46
CA PHE A 7 -27.00 -32.64 -38.28
C PHE A 7 -26.42 -32.43 -36.88
N VAL A 8 -25.12 -32.16 -36.79
CA VAL A 8 -24.42 -31.86 -35.54
C VAL A 8 -24.80 -30.44 -35.10
N LEU A 9 -25.62 -30.35 -34.05
CA LEU A 9 -26.06 -29.12 -33.40
C LEU A 9 -24.97 -28.63 -32.42
N SER A 10 -23.91 -28.00 -32.92
CA SER A 10 -22.77 -27.54 -32.09
C SER A 10 -22.54 -26.02 -32.07
N LEU A 11 -23.55 -25.17 -32.33
CA LEU A 11 -23.33 -23.72 -32.49
C LEU A 11 -23.94 -22.80 -31.40
N ALA A 12 -24.53 -23.31 -30.32
CA ALA A 12 -25.15 -22.44 -29.29
C ALA A 12 -24.33 -22.26 -27.99
N LEU A 13 -23.48 -23.21 -27.62
CA LEU A 13 -22.75 -23.21 -26.33
C LEU A 13 -21.55 -22.26 -26.29
N ALA A 14 -20.91 -21.99 -27.43
CA ALA A 14 -19.75 -21.09 -27.48
C ALA A 14 -20.15 -19.62 -27.27
N GLY A 15 -21.36 -19.23 -27.69
CA GLY A 15 -21.86 -17.86 -27.57
C GLY A 15 -22.23 -17.47 -26.13
N THR A 16 -22.73 -18.40 -25.33
CA THR A 16 -23.09 -18.15 -23.92
C THR A 16 -21.86 -18.03 -23.03
N ALA A 17 -20.88 -18.93 -23.19
CA ALA A 17 -19.65 -18.91 -22.39
C ALA A 17 -18.83 -17.64 -22.61
N GLN A 18 -18.79 -17.13 -23.85
CA GLN A 18 -18.10 -15.87 -24.15
C GLN A 18 -18.83 -14.65 -23.55
N ALA A 19 -20.16 -14.68 -23.48
CA ALA A 19 -20.95 -13.60 -22.87
C ALA A 19 -20.80 -13.58 -21.34
N ASP A 20 -20.74 -14.74 -20.71
CA ASP A 20 -20.53 -14.88 -19.26
C ASP A 20 -19.12 -14.43 -18.85
N ALA A 21 -18.08 -14.85 -19.60
CA ALA A 21 -16.71 -14.37 -19.36
C ALA A 21 -16.57 -12.84 -19.49
N LEU A 22 -17.23 -12.20 -20.48
CA LEU A 22 -17.24 -10.74 -20.61
C LEU A 22 -17.98 -10.05 -19.45
N ARG A 23 -19.06 -10.67 -18.95
CA ARG A 23 -19.78 -10.18 -17.77
C ARG A 23 -18.93 -10.30 -16.51
N CYS A 24 -18.22 -11.40 -16.31
CA CYS A 24 -17.29 -11.55 -15.19
C CYS A 24 -16.18 -10.50 -15.22
N LYS A 25 -15.51 -10.32 -16.37
CA LYS A 25 -14.50 -9.25 -16.57
C LYS A 25 -15.02 -7.86 -16.17
N ALA A 26 -16.19 -7.48 -16.68
CA ALA A 26 -16.81 -6.21 -16.36
C ALA A 26 -17.20 -6.10 -14.87
N THR A 27 -17.56 -7.22 -14.24
CA THR A 27 -17.89 -7.28 -12.81
C THR A 27 -16.66 -7.04 -11.95
N ILE A 28 -15.52 -7.68 -12.25
CA ILE A 28 -14.26 -7.52 -11.51
C ILE A 28 -13.83 -6.05 -11.52
N VAL A 29 -13.78 -5.41 -12.69
CA VAL A 29 -13.40 -3.99 -12.82
C VAL A 29 -14.32 -3.09 -12.01
N LYS A 30 -15.65 -3.28 -12.14
CA LYS A 30 -16.63 -2.46 -11.41
C LYS A 30 -16.55 -2.68 -9.90
N ALA A 31 -16.34 -3.91 -9.45
CA ALA A 31 -16.24 -4.25 -8.03
C ALA A 31 -14.95 -3.67 -7.41
N SER A 32 -13.81 -3.80 -8.09
CA SER A 32 -12.53 -3.19 -7.68
C SER A 32 -12.64 -1.67 -7.59
N ALA A 33 -13.20 -1.01 -8.61
CA ALA A 33 -13.42 0.43 -8.57
C ALA A 33 -14.40 0.85 -7.46
N ALA A 34 -15.50 0.12 -7.27
CA ALA A 34 -16.46 0.42 -6.21
C ALA A 34 -15.83 0.28 -4.81
N PHE A 35 -14.94 -0.69 -4.62
CA PHE A 35 -14.16 -0.85 -3.40
C PHE A 35 -13.33 0.39 -3.09
N VAL A 36 -12.42 0.75 -4.01
CA VAL A 36 -11.50 1.88 -3.86
C VAL A 36 -12.27 3.18 -3.64
N GLN A 37 -13.35 3.40 -4.40
CA GLN A 37 -14.18 4.57 -4.24
C GLN A 37 -14.90 4.64 -2.89
N ALA A 38 -15.35 3.50 -2.36
CA ALA A 38 -16.02 3.44 -1.07
C ALA A 38 -15.03 3.66 0.07
N LYS A 39 -13.89 2.95 0.08
CA LYS A 39 -12.84 3.07 1.10
C LYS A 39 -12.32 4.51 1.18
N ALA A 40 -11.96 5.11 0.04
CA ALA A 40 -11.49 6.50 -0.01
C ALA A 40 -12.51 7.49 0.57
N LYS A 41 -13.81 7.34 0.24
CA LYS A 41 -14.87 8.19 0.79
C LYS A 41 -15.06 8.02 2.31
N VAL A 42 -14.93 6.79 2.82
CA VAL A 42 -15.08 6.52 4.25
C VAL A 42 -13.94 7.19 5.02
N LEU A 43 -12.70 7.00 4.58
CA LEU A 43 -11.55 7.62 5.23
C LEU A 43 -11.57 9.15 5.11
N GLN A 44 -11.87 9.69 3.93
CA GLN A 44 -12.03 11.14 3.72
C GLN A 44 -13.05 11.74 4.72
N LYS A 45 -14.19 11.07 4.93
CA LYS A 45 -15.20 11.53 5.90
C LYS A 45 -14.70 11.51 7.34
N CYS A 46 -13.87 10.53 7.70
CA CYS A 46 -13.25 10.46 9.02
C CYS A 46 -12.31 11.65 9.24
N HIS A 47 -11.37 11.91 8.33
CA HIS A 47 -10.47 13.07 8.45
C HIS A 47 -11.25 14.39 8.44
N GLU A 48 -12.28 14.52 7.59
CA GLU A 48 -13.15 15.69 7.63
C GLU A 48 -13.89 15.88 8.95
N ALA A 49 -14.20 14.79 9.68
CA ALA A 49 -14.82 14.87 10.99
C ALA A 49 -13.83 15.38 12.04
N ILE A 50 -12.55 15.01 11.96
CA ILE A 50 -11.47 15.55 12.80
C ILE A 50 -11.37 17.08 12.64
N PHE A 51 -11.23 17.57 11.40
CA PHE A 51 -11.13 19.00 11.12
C PHE A 51 -12.41 19.80 11.45
N LYS A 52 -13.56 19.12 11.57
CA LYS A 52 -14.83 19.73 12.00
C LYS A 52 -15.02 19.65 13.52
N GLY A 53 -14.04 19.14 14.27
CA GLY A 53 -14.11 18.97 15.72
C GLY A 53 -15.10 17.92 16.19
N LYS A 54 -15.50 17.00 15.30
CA LYS A 54 -16.41 15.88 15.64
C LYS A 54 -15.64 14.65 16.15
N LEU A 55 -14.36 14.55 15.82
CA LEU A 55 -13.42 13.55 16.29
C LEU A 55 -12.18 14.28 16.82
N THR A 56 -11.40 13.60 17.66
CA THR A 56 -10.19 14.19 18.26
C THR A 56 -9.06 14.25 17.23
N PRO A 57 -8.11 15.21 17.36
CA PRO A 57 -6.98 15.33 16.42
C PRO A 57 -6.08 14.10 16.31
N ASP A 58 -6.01 13.27 17.35
CA ASP A 58 -5.23 12.03 17.44
C ASP A 58 -5.99 10.80 16.92
N THR A 59 -7.22 10.96 16.41
CA THR A 59 -8.00 9.84 15.89
C THR A 59 -7.31 9.19 14.69
N ASN A 60 -6.90 7.93 14.85
CA ASN A 60 -6.44 7.09 13.74
C ASN A 60 -7.65 6.61 12.92
N CYS A 61 -7.85 7.17 11.72
CA CYS A 61 -8.97 6.83 10.85
C CYS A 61 -8.94 5.39 10.34
N LEU A 62 -7.78 4.77 10.16
CA LEU A 62 -7.66 3.37 9.74
C LEU A 62 -8.09 2.41 10.85
N ALA A 63 -7.81 2.75 12.10
CA ALA A 63 -8.18 1.94 13.26
C ALA A 63 -9.55 2.29 13.86
N HIS A 64 -10.23 3.34 13.35
CA HIS A 64 -11.48 3.82 13.94
C HIS A 64 -12.61 2.78 13.74
N PRO A 65 -13.32 2.33 14.81
CA PRO A 65 -14.26 1.20 14.71
C PRO A 65 -15.35 1.33 13.64
N HIS A 66 -15.94 2.53 13.49
CA HIS A 66 -16.94 2.77 12.44
C HIS A 66 -16.35 2.72 11.02
N VAL A 67 -15.09 3.11 10.86
CA VAL A 67 -14.40 3.06 9.56
C VAL A 67 -14.07 1.61 9.22
N VAL A 68 -13.48 0.87 10.17
CA VAL A 68 -13.19 -0.56 10.02
C VAL A 68 -14.46 -1.33 9.65
N ALA A 69 -15.55 -1.16 10.40
CA ALA A 69 -16.82 -1.82 10.12
C ALA A 69 -17.39 -1.47 8.73
N ALA A 70 -17.24 -0.23 8.28
CA ALA A 70 -17.65 0.19 6.95
C ALA A 70 -16.80 -0.47 5.86
N ILE A 71 -15.47 -0.54 6.03
CA ILE A 71 -14.55 -1.18 5.10
C ILE A 71 -14.83 -2.68 5.01
N THR A 72 -14.98 -3.38 6.15
CA THR A 72 -15.35 -4.80 6.19
C THR A 72 -16.67 -5.07 5.44
N SER A 73 -17.66 -4.18 5.60
CA SER A 73 -18.92 -4.30 4.85
C SER A 73 -18.73 -4.15 3.34
N VAL A 74 -17.83 -3.26 2.90
CA VAL A 74 -17.52 -3.08 1.48
C VAL A 74 -16.75 -4.29 0.93
N LEU A 75 -15.76 -4.81 1.67
CA LEU A 75 -15.03 -6.04 1.31
C LEU A 75 -16.00 -7.20 1.06
N ALA A 76 -16.90 -7.45 2.01
CA ALA A 76 -17.92 -8.50 1.86
C ALA A 76 -18.84 -8.28 0.64
N LYS A 77 -19.18 -7.03 0.31
CA LYS A 77 -19.97 -6.71 -0.90
C LYS A 77 -19.20 -6.99 -2.18
N VAL A 78 -17.90 -6.71 -2.21
CA VAL A 78 -17.04 -6.94 -3.38
C VAL A 78 -16.92 -8.44 -3.64
N SER A 79 -16.58 -9.24 -2.62
CA SER A 79 -16.51 -10.69 -2.75
C SER A 79 -17.83 -11.29 -3.24
N ASN A 80 -18.96 -10.86 -2.66
CA ASN A 80 -20.29 -11.29 -3.10
C ASN A 80 -20.65 -10.85 -4.53
N THR A 81 -20.16 -9.68 -4.96
CA THR A 81 -20.42 -9.17 -6.31
C THR A 81 -19.63 -9.96 -7.35
N ILE A 82 -18.36 -10.25 -7.06
CA ILE A 82 -17.50 -11.07 -7.92
C ILE A 82 -18.04 -12.50 -8.00
N ALA A 83 -18.41 -13.13 -6.88
CA ALA A 83 -19.02 -14.46 -6.88
C ALA A 83 -20.29 -14.52 -7.76
N LYS A 84 -21.16 -13.50 -7.68
CA LYS A 84 -22.37 -13.42 -8.54
C LYS A 84 -22.09 -13.15 -10.01
N GLY A 85 -20.92 -12.62 -10.35
CA GLY A 85 -20.54 -12.29 -11.71
C GLY A 85 -19.67 -13.34 -12.39
N CYS A 86 -18.98 -14.17 -11.60
CA CYS A 86 -17.92 -15.06 -12.07
C CYS A 86 -18.06 -16.51 -11.59
N GLY A 87 -18.85 -16.77 -10.55
CA GLY A 87 -19.09 -18.11 -10.00
C GLY A 87 -20.21 -18.85 -10.71
N GLY A 88 -20.28 -18.77 -12.04
CA GLY A 88 -21.22 -19.55 -12.82
C GLY A 88 -22.71 -19.36 -12.50
N GLN A 89 -23.46 -20.46 -12.59
CA GLN A 89 -24.91 -20.50 -12.36
C GLN A 89 -25.23 -20.46 -10.87
N ASP A 90 -24.40 -21.08 -10.04
CA ASP A 90 -24.61 -21.17 -8.61
C ASP A 90 -24.22 -19.89 -7.85
N LYS A 91 -23.47 -18.99 -8.53
CA LYS A 91 -23.00 -17.69 -8.02
C LYS A 91 -22.02 -17.81 -6.87
N THR A 92 -21.28 -18.91 -6.81
CA THR A 92 -20.30 -19.24 -5.79
C THR A 92 -18.94 -19.40 -6.44
N CYS A 93 -17.89 -18.85 -5.85
CA CYS A 93 -16.53 -19.06 -6.37
C CYS A 93 -15.92 -20.37 -5.84
N GLY A 94 -15.15 -21.02 -6.70
CA GLY A 94 -14.42 -22.25 -6.39
C GLY A 94 -15.22 -23.52 -6.67
N THR A 95 -16.28 -23.43 -7.48
CA THR A 95 -17.06 -24.58 -7.96
C THR A 95 -16.69 -24.91 -9.40
N ALA A 96 -17.21 -26.03 -9.91
CA ALA A 96 -16.87 -26.50 -11.25
C ALA A 96 -17.52 -25.67 -12.38
N ASP A 97 -18.49 -24.81 -12.06
CA ASP A 97 -19.18 -23.94 -13.01
C ASP A 97 -18.67 -22.49 -13.03
N ASP A 98 -17.63 -22.17 -12.26
CA ASP A 98 -16.90 -20.90 -12.34
C ASP A 98 -16.46 -20.60 -13.79
N ASP A 99 -16.45 -19.31 -14.15
CA ASP A 99 -15.83 -18.88 -15.39
C ASP A 99 -14.33 -19.22 -15.39
N PRO A 100 -13.82 -19.94 -16.41
CA PRO A 100 -12.40 -20.32 -16.46
C PRO A 100 -11.45 -19.13 -16.41
N LEU A 101 -10.38 -19.22 -15.60
CA LEU A 101 -9.43 -18.12 -15.39
C LEU A 101 -8.81 -17.59 -16.71
N ASP A 102 -8.53 -18.47 -17.68
CA ASP A 102 -8.01 -18.08 -18.99
C ASP A 102 -9.05 -17.31 -19.81
N ALA A 103 -10.32 -17.73 -19.79
CA ALA A 103 -11.42 -17.05 -20.46
C ALA A 103 -11.63 -15.63 -19.91
N ILE A 104 -11.49 -15.46 -18.59
CA ILE A 104 -11.64 -14.15 -17.92
C ILE A 104 -10.33 -13.34 -17.84
N GLY A 105 -9.21 -13.90 -18.29
CA GLY A 105 -7.92 -13.20 -18.37
C GLY A 105 -7.15 -13.12 -17.05
N TRP A 106 -7.43 -14.03 -16.12
CA TRP A 106 -6.85 -14.13 -14.77
C TRP A 106 -5.95 -15.35 -14.59
N ASN A 107 -5.49 -15.99 -15.68
CA ASN A 107 -4.51 -17.08 -15.65
C ASN A 107 -3.06 -16.61 -15.36
N ILE A 108 -2.91 -15.72 -14.37
CA ILE A 108 -1.62 -15.11 -13.96
C ILE A 108 -0.94 -15.87 -12.80
N GLY A 109 -1.62 -16.86 -12.21
CA GLY A 109 -1.11 -17.73 -11.15
C GLY A 109 -1.02 -17.08 -9.77
N HIS A 110 -0.51 -15.84 -9.67
CA HIS A 110 -0.39 -15.09 -8.43
C HIS A 110 -0.84 -13.64 -8.63
N CYS A 111 -1.36 -13.04 -7.55
CA CYS A 111 -1.61 -11.61 -7.50
C CYS A 111 -0.28 -10.86 -7.68
N PRO A 112 -0.23 -9.77 -8.48
CA PRO A 112 1.03 -9.15 -8.90
C PRO A 112 1.76 -8.37 -7.79
N GLY A 113 1.13 -8.23 -6.62
CA GLY A 113 1.63 -7.41 -5.53
C GLY A 113 1.42 -5.92 -5.75
N PHE A 114 1.57 -5.14 -4.67
CA PHE A 114 1.53 -3.68 -4.71
C PHE A 114 2.71 -3.12 -3.93
N GLU A 115 3.71 -2.62 -4.66
CA GLU A 115 4.96 -2.12 -4.09
C GLU A 115 5.53 -3.12 -3.05
N ASP A 116 6.12 -2.66 -1.96
CA ASP A 116 6.60 -3.51 -0.87
C ASP A 116 5.50 -3.92 0.14
N ARG A 117 4.22 -3.80 -0.24
CA ARG A 117 3.06 -3.94 0.68
C ARG A 117 2.33 -5.29 0.58
N GLY A 118 2.94 -6.28 -0.08
CA GLY A 118 2.37 -7.63 -0.20
C GLY A 118 1.37 -7.75 -1.35
N CYS A 119 0.21 -8.39 -1.10
CA CYS A 119 -0.80 -8.75 -2.10
C CYS A 119 -0.32 -9.75 -3.17
N THR A 120 0.24 -10.88 -2.73
CA THR A 120 0.85 -11.91 -3.60
C THR A 120 0.15 -13.27 -3.52
N ASN A 121 -1.13 -13.30 -3.11
CA ASN A 121 -1.88 -14.55 -2.96
C ASN A 121 -1.95 -15.33 -4.28
N THR A 122 -1.95 -16.66 -4.19
CA THR A 122 -2.22 -17.54 -5.32
C THR A 122 -3.63 -17.30 -5.86
N ILE A 123 -3.81 -17.42 -7.18
CA ILE A 123 -5.08 -17.26 -7.87
C ILE A 123 -5.51 -18.64 -8.40
N ALA A 124 -6.47 -19.27 -7.72
CA ALA A 124 -7.07 -20.53 -8.15
C ALA A 124 -8.51 -20.35 -8.65
N ASP A 125 -9.26 -19.39 -8.11
CA ASP A 125 -10.65 -19.13 -8.50
C ASP A 125 -11.06 -17.65 -8.32
N CYS A 126 -12.33 -17.32 -8.54
CA CYS A 126 -12.80 -15.93 -8.45
C CYS A 126 -12.82 -15.34 -7.03
N ARG A 127 -12.72 -16.15 -5.96
CA ARG A 127 -12.55 -15.65 -4.58
C ARG A 127 -11.14 -15.11 -4.42
N ASP A 128 -10.14 -15.76 -4.98
CA ASP A 128 -8.75 -15.30 -4.91
C ASP A 128 -8.53 -14.03 -5.73
N ILE A 129 -9.26 -13.88 -6.85
CA ILE A 129 -9.32 -12.63 -7.61
C ILE A 129 -9.87 -11.50 -6.74
N ALA A 130 -10.98 -11.75 -6.02
CA ALA A 130 -11.55 -10.78 -5.11
C ALA A 130 -10.54 -10.36 -4.03
N THR A 131 -9.87 -11.33 -3.39
CA THR A 131 -8.80 -11.09 -2.41
C THR A 131 -7.68 -10.21 -2.99
N CYS A 132 -7.23 -10.54 -4.20
CA CYS A 132 -6.15 -9.81 -4.89
C CYS A 132 -6.53 -8.34 -5.14
N VAL A 133 -7.66 -8.10 -5.82
CA VAL A 133 -8.06 -6.72 -6.19
C VAL A 133 -8.42 -5.88 -4.96
N THR A 134 -8.97 -6.48 -3.91
CA THR A 134 -9.22 -5.74 -2.66
C THR A 134 -7.94 -5.44 -1.91
N CYS A 135 -6.98 -6.37 -1.82
CA CYS A 135 -5.70 -6.13 -1.16
C CYS A 135 -4.96 -4.96 -1.82
N ILE A 136 -4.77 -5.00 -3.14
CA ILE A 136 -4.12 -3.91 -3.88
C ILE A 136 -4.90 -2.61 -3.76
N GLY A 137 -6.23 -2.68 -3.84
CA GLY A 137 -7.10 -1.52 -3.61
C GLY A 137 -7.01 -0.95 -2.19
N GLU A 138 -6.75 -1.78 -1.19
CA GLU A 138 -6.61 -1.35 0.21
C GLU A 138 -5.33 -0.55 0.40
N GLU A 139 -4.20 -1.12 0.00
CA GLU A 139 -2.89 -0.51 0.15
C GLU A 139 -2.77 0.78 -0.66
N ALA A 140 -3.26 0.78 -1.90
CA ALA A 140 -3.23 1.95 -2.77
C ALA A 140 -4.08 3.12 -2.22
N VAL A 141 -5.24 2.82 -1.62
CA VAL A 141 -6.09 3.83 -0.98
C VAL A 141 -5.47 4.34 0.32
N ASP A 142 -4.88 3.46 1.13
CA ASP A 142 -4.28 3.88 2.39
C ASP A 142 -3.07 4.79 2.16
N GLN A 143 -2.22 4.45 1.19
CA GLN A 143 -1.10 5.31 0.79
C GLN A 143 -1.55 6.66 0.22
N THR A 144 -2.60 6.70 -0.62
CA THR A 144 -3.10 7.97 -1.17
C THR A 144 -3.77 8.83 -0.10
N ILE A 145 -4.69 8.27 0.67
CA ILE A 145 -5.37 9.01 1.73
C ILE A 145 -4.40 9.45 2.82
N GLY A 146 -3.42 8.62 3.17
CA GLY A 146 -2.39 8.97 4.13
C GLY A 146 -1.57 10.17 3.67
N LEU A 147 -1.14 10.19 2.41
CA LEU A 147 -0.48 11.37 1.81
C LEU A 147 -1.35 12.63 1.86
N TYR A 148 -2.66 12.49 1.71
CA TYR A 148 -3.58 13.62 1.68
C TYR A 148 -3.85 14.22 3.06
N TYR A 149 -3.79 13.41 4.13
CA TYR A 149 -4.36 13.77 5.42
C TYR A 149 -3.48 13.52 6.65
N ASP A 150 -2.62 12.49 6.66
CA ASP A 150 -1.98 12.03 7.91
C ASP A 150 -1.00 13.04 8.51
N THR A 151 -0.37 13.85 7.66
CA THR A 151 0.56 14.90 8.12
C THR A 151 -0.15 16.23 8.41
N LEU A 152 -1.45 16.33 8.11
CA LEU A 152 -2.21 17.54 8.30
C LEU A 152 -2.69 17.66 9.74
N THR A 153 -2.51 18.84 10.33
CA THR A 153 -2.93 19.12 11.71
C THR A 153 -3.97 20.23 11.75
N THR A 154 -4.96 20.08 12.62
CA THR A 154 -5.98 21.12 12.83
C THR A 154 -5.37 22.36 13.47
N THR A 155 -5.72 23.54 12.96
CA THR A 155 -5.23 24.83 13.46
C THR A 155 -6.39 25.77 13.83
N ALA A 156 -6.11 26.82 14.61
CA ALA A 156 -7.07 27.91 14.83
C ALA A 156 -7.25 28.80 13.59
N GLN A 157 -6.33 28.74 12.63
CA GLN A 157 -6.37 29.53 11.40
C GLN A 157 -7.39 28.95 10.41
N LYS A 158 -8.53 29.63 10.26
CA LYS A 158 -9.65 29.16 9.41
C LYS A 158 -9.26 28.94 7.95
N GLU A 159 -8.46 29.83 7.36
CA GLU A 159 -8.04 29.70 5.96
C GLU A 159 -7.05 28.55 5.76
N LEU A 160 -6.13 28.32 6.71
CA LEU A 160 -5.20 27.19 6.65
C LEU A 160 -5.93 25.86 6.80
N ASN A 161 -6.84 25.72 7.77
CA ASN A 161 -7.72 24.55 7.89
C ASN A 161 -8.51 24.27 6.60
N LYS A 162 -9.01 25.33 5.96
CA LYS A 162 -9.76 25.23 4.71
C LYS A 162 -8.87 24.80 3.54
N CYS A 163 -7.65 25.32 3.45
CA CYS A 163 -6.65 24.87 2.48
C CYS A 163 -6.35 23.38 2.65
N GLN A 164 -5.93 22.96 3.85
CA GLN A 164 -5.64 21.58 4.21
C GLN A 164 -6.79 20.62 3.85
N LEU A 165 -8.01 20.94 4.27
CA LEU A 165 -9.20 20.15 3.94
C LEU A 165 -9.49 20.08 2.44
N THR A 166 -9.21 21.16 1.71
CA THR A 166 -9.46 21.21 0.26
C THR A 166 -8.47 20.35 -0.50
N ILE A 167 -7.20 20.31 -0.09
CA ILE A 167 -6.18 19.42 -0.67
C ILE A 167 -6.69 17.98 -0.65
N GLY A 168 -7.02 17.45 0.54
CA GLY A 168 -7.45 16.06 0.64
C GLY A 168 -8.80 15.78 -0.03
N ARG A 169 -9.78 16.70 0.11
CA ARG A 169 -11.12 16.52 -0.48
C ARG A 169 -11.08 16.50 -2.01
N GLU A 170 -10.39 17.46 -2.62
CA GLU A 170 -10.35 17.56 -4.07
C GLU A 170 -9.45 16.48 -4.70
N SER A 171 -8.42 16.03 -3.97
CA SER A 171 -7.58 14.90 -4.41
C SER A 171 -8.35 13.58 -4.34
N THR A 172 -9.13 13.37 -3.27
CA THR A 172 -10.07 12.24 -3.20
C THR A 172 -11.10 12.30 -4.33
N LYS A 173 -11.68 13.47 -4.64
CA LYS A 173 -12.60 13.62 -5.79
C LYS A 173 -11.94 13.26 -7.12
N PHE A 174 -10.67 13.62 -7.30
CA PHE A 174 -9.90 13.26 -8.49
C PHE A 174 -9.70 11.74 -8.58
N LEU A 175 -9.28 11.09 -7.49
CA LEU A 175 -9.16 9.62 -7.39
C LEU A 175 -10.47 8.94 -7.82
N LEU A 176 -11.60 9.38 -7.25
CA LEU A 176 -12.93 8.86 -7.60
C LEU A 176 -13.27 9.05 -9.08
N ALA A 177 -12.98 10.23 -9.63
CA ALA A 177 -13.27 10.56 -11.01
C ALA A 177 -12.42 9.75 -12.00
N LYS A 178 -11.13 9.57 -11.72
CA LYS A 178 -10.22 8.75 -12.54
C LYS A 178 -10.63 7.28 -12.51
N SER A 179 -10.84 6.72 -11.31
CA SER A 179 -11.35 5.35 -11.13
C SER A 179 -12.64 5.09 -11.93
N GLN A 180 -13.60 6.03 -11.86
CA GLN A 180 -14.85 5.90 -12.61
C GLN A 180 -14.66 6.05 -14.13
N ALA A 181 -13.77 6.95 -14.58
CA ALA A 181 -13.49 7.14 -16.00
C ALA A 181 -12.90 5.88 -16.62
N LEU A 182 -11.94 5.23 -15.93
CA LEU A 182 -11.32 3.98 -16.35
C LEU A 182 -12.32 2.83 -16.35
N THR A 183 -13.14 2.70 -15.30
CA THR A 183 -14.23 1.71 -15.25
C THR A 183 -15.17 1.81 -16.45
N ASN A 184 -15.57 3.05 -16.81
CA ASN A 184 -16.44 3.28 -17.96
C ASN A 184 -15.74 2.97 -19.28
N CYS A 185 -14.42 3.21 -19.36
CA CYS A 185 -13.62 2.88 -20.53
C CYS A 185 -13.54 1.36 -20.73
N TRP A 186 -13.21 0.61 -19.68
CA TRP A 186 -13.14 -0.84 -19.74
C TRP A 186 -14.50 -1.49 -20.03
N ASP A 187 -15.60 -1.00 -19.45
CA ASP A 187 -16.95 -1.47 -19.79
C ASP A 187 -17.28 -1.26 -21.28
N ALA A 188 -16.81 -0.16 -21.88
CA ALA A 188 -16.93 0.08 -23.32
C ALA A 188 -16.02 -0.86 -24.13
N ALA A 189 -14.81 -1.15 -23.64
CA ALA A 189 -13.88 -2.05 -24.29
C ALA A 189 -14.39 -3.50 -24.32
N PHE A 190 -14.94 -4.00 -23.20
CA PHE A 190 -15.57 -5.32 -23.14
C PHE A 190 -16.79 -5.46 -24.07
N LYS A 191 -17.46 -4.34 -24.40
CA LYS A 191 -18.55 -4.29 -25.39
C LYS A 191 -18.06 -4.18 -26.83
N GLY A 192 -16.75 -4.22 -27.08
CA GLY A 192 -16.16 -4.11 -28.41
C GLY A 192 -16.14 -2.69 -28.99
N THR A 193 -16.42 -1.68 -28.17
CA THR A 193 -16.47 -0.27 -28.61
C THR A 193 -15.19 0.53 -28.34
N ALA A 194 -14.21 -0.08 -27.67
CA ALA A 194 -12.86 0.44 -27.44
C ALA A 194 -11.85 -0.72 -27.39
N SER A 195 -10.58 -0.49 -27.74
CA SER A 195 -9.55 -1.54 -27.77
C SER A 195 -8.45 -1.42 -26.69
N VAL A 196 -8.20 -0.22 -26.12
CA VAL A 196 -7.20 0.05 -25.06
C VAL A 196 -7.64 1.26 -24.22
N CYS A 197 -7.41 1.25 -22.89
CA CYS A 197 -7.89 2.25 -21.93
C CYS A 197 -6.85 2.67 -20.86
N PRO A 198 -6.70 3.96 -20.50
CA PRO A 198 -7.02 5.08 -21.35
C PRO A 198 -6.00 5.11 -22.50
N LYS A 199 -6.46 5.28 -23.74
CA LYS A 199 -5.55 5.50 -24.87
C LYS A 199 -5.40 7.00 -25.08
N PRO A 200 -4.20 7.52 -25.38
CA PRO A 200 -4.07 8.87 -25.92
C PRO A 200 -5.03 9.04 -27.10
N GLY A 201 -6.02 9.93 -26.96
CA GLY A 201 -7.05 10.15 -27.97
C GLY A 201 -8.26 9.21 -27.92
N ASP A 202 -8.52 8.47 -26.82
CA ASP A 202 -9.82 7.80 -26.61
C ASP A 202 -11.00 8.78 -26.51
N GLY A 203 -10.68 10.07 -26.37
CA GLY A 203 -11.57 11.22 -26.43
C GLY A 203 -12.48 11.40 -25.21
N LYS A 204 -12.70 10.36 -24.40
CA LYS A 204 -13.70 10.37 -23.33
C LYS A 204 -13.11 10.13 -21.95
N ALA A 205 -12.29 9.09 -21.75
CA ALA A 205 -11.74 8.80 -20.44
C ALA A 205 -10.59 9.76 -20.13
N GLU A 206 -9.65 9.94 -21.08
CA GLU A 206 -8.55 10.90 -20.96
C GLU A 206 -9.06 12.33 -20.72
N ALA A 207 -10.04 12.77 -21.50
CA ALA A 207 -10.65 14.10 -21.34
C ALA A 207 -11.36 14.27 -19.97
N ALA A 208 -12.02 13.23 -19.48
CA ALA A 208 -12.65 13.24 -18.16
C ALA A 208 -11.61 13.33 -17.03
N ILE A 209 -10.52 12.56 -17.14
CA ILE A 209 -9.41 12.56 -16.18
C ILE A 209 -8.72 13.93 -16.17
N ALA A 210 -8.34 14.46 -17.33
CA ALA A 210 -7.71 15.78 -17.46
C ALA A 210 -8.60 16.90 -16.89
N LYS A 211 -9.92 16.85 -17.16
CA LYS A 211 -10.90 17.79 -16.61
C LYS A 211 -11.01 17.68 -15.09
N ALA A 212 -10.99 16.48 -14.53
CA ALA A 212 -11.02 16.27 -13.08
C ALA A 212 -9.73 16.79 -12.42
N ASN A 213 -8.58 16.53 -13.04
CA ASN A 213 -7.26 17.01 -12.62
C ASN A 213 -7.21 18.55 -12.58
N SER A 214 -7.67 19.19 -13.65
CA SER A 214 -7.76 20.66 -13.75
C SER A 214 -8.69 21.25 -12.68
N LYS A 215 -9.86 20.66 -12.46
CA LYS A 215 -10.80 21.09 -11.40
C LYS A 215 -10.18 21.00 -10.00
N ARG A 216 -9.45 19.91 -9.73
CA ARG A 216 -8.71 19.74 -8.47
C ARG A 216 -7.73 20.88 -8.27
N THR A 217 -6.84 21.11 -9.23
CA THR A 217 -5.83 22.17 -9.17
C THR A 217 -6.46 23.54 -8.93
N ILE A 218 -7.49 23.90 -9.70
CA ILE A 218 -8.20 25.18 -9.54
C ILE A 218 -8.80 25.32 -8.14
N ALA A 219 -9.41 24.27 -7.60
CA ALA A 219 -10.03 24.31 -6.28
C ALA A 219 -8.98 24.43 -5.16
N ILE A 220 -7.85 23.73 -5.27
CA ILE A 220 -6.75 23.84 -4.31
C ILE A 220 -6.14 25.25 -4.37
N CYS A 221 -5.83 25.80 -5.55
CA CYS A 221 -5.31 27.16 -5.66
C CYS A 221 -6.26 28.21 -5.07
N LYS A 222 -7.57 28.04 -5.26
CA LYS A 222 -8.55 28.95 -4.65
C LYS A 222 -8.61 28.89 -3.12
N ALA A 223 -8.19 27.77 -2.52
CA ALA A 223 -8.23 27.58 -1.07
C ALA A 223 -6.87 27.86 -0.41
N CYS A 224 -5.78 27.63 -1.13
CA CYS A 224 -4.41 27.67 -0.61
C CYS A 224 -3.58 28.84 -1.15
N GLY A 225 -4.03 29.48 -2.23
CA GLY A 225 -3.33 30.56 -2.92
C GLY A 225 -3.54 31.95 -2.32
N GLY A 226 -3.54 32.07 -1.00
CA GLY A 226 -3.66 33.36 -0.34
C GLY A 226 -4.87 34.22 -0.74
N ALA A 227 -4.63 35.52 -0.86
CA ALA A 227 -5.64 36.53 -1.17
C ALA A 227 -5.98 36.57 -2.66
N ASP A 228 -4.99 36.30 -3.53
CA ASP A 228 -5.18 36.33 -4.98
C ASP A 228 -5.87 35.06 -5.54
N LYS A 229 -5.91 33.99 -4.73
CA LYS A 229 -6.53 32.69 -5.04
C LYS A 229 -5.88 31.98 -6.23
N ALA A 230 -4.63 32.32 -6.54
CA ALA A 230 -3.78 31.71 -7.54
C ALA A 230 -2.69 30.88 -6.85
N CYS A 231 -2.13 29.88 -7.54
CA CYS A 231 -0.94 29.19 -7.04
C CYS A 231 0.31 29.75 -7.71
N GLY A 232 1.45 29.63 -7.04
CA GLY A 232 2.76 30.03 -7.56
C GLY A 232 3.07 31.51 -7.30
N THR A 233 2.35 32.12 -6.37
CA THR A 233 2.53 33.52 -5.95
C THR A 233 3.06 33.56 -4.52
N THR A 234 3.51 34.73 -4.07
CA THR A 234 4.19 34.89 -2.77
C THR A 234 3.25 34.82 -1.57
N ASP A 235 1.93 34.86 -1.78
CA ASP A 235 0.90 34.75 -0.75
C ASP A 235 0.32 33.34 -0.58
N ASP A 236 0.87 32.36 -1.30
CA ASP A 236 0.55 30.94 -1.13
C ASP A 236 0.74 30.48 0.34
N GLN A 237 -0.14 29.60 0.80
CA GLN A 237 0.07 28.87 2.03
C GLN A 237 1.36 28.05 1.92
N THR A 238 2.29 28.32 2.83
CA THR A 238 3.59 27.63 2.79
C THR A 238 3.42 26.14 3.07
N ARG A 239 4.26 25.32 2.45
CA ARG A 239 4.34 23.87 2.73
C ARG A 239 4.43 23.57 4.22
N ALA A 240 5.25 24.33 4.95
CA ALA A 240 5.42 24.19 6.40
C ALA A 240 4.10 24.42 7.16
N ALA A 241 3.36 25.47 6.79
CA ALA A 241 2.07 25.77 7.41
C ALA A 241 1.02 24.69 7.09
N ILE A 242 0.98 24.20 5.85
CA ILE A 242 0.08 23.12 5.44
C ILE A 242 0.38 21.82 6.21
N GLY A 243 1.65 21.58 6.56
CA GLY A 243 2.10 20.34 7.19
C GLY A 243 2.48 19.25 6.18
N PHE A 244 2.91 19.65 4.97
CA PHE A 244 3.32 18.68 3.94
C PHE A 244 4.84 18.41 4.01
N PRO A 245 5.32 17.19 3.71
CA PRO A 245 6.76 16.91 3.61
C PRO A 245 7.43 17.77 2.53
N SER A 246 8.74 18.03 2.68
CA SER A 246 9.55 18.85 1.75
C SER A 246 9.86 18.15 0.43
N GLN A 247 9.72 16.83 0.39
CA GLN A 247 9.84 16.01 -0.80
C GLN A 247 8.61 15.12 -0.94
N CYS A 248 8.24 14.80 -2.17
CA CYS A 248 7.25 13.77 -2.43
C CYS A 248 7.79 12.41 -1.96
N PRO A 249 6.96 11.51 -1.41
CA PRO A 249 7.41 10.26 -0.78
C PRO A 249 8.14 9.26 -1.69
N GLY A 250 8.39 9.57 -2.97
CA GLY A 250 9.18 8.70 -3.86
C GLY A 250 8.45 7.40 -4.23
N VAL A 251 7.12 7.41 -4.16
CA VAL A 251 6.29 6.27 -4.57
C VAL A 251 6.40 6.11 -6.10
N GLY A 252 6.94 4.99 -6.57
CA GLY A 252 7.27 4.80 -7.97
C GLY A 252 8.18 5.92 -8.52
N SER A 253 7.74 6.57 -9.59
CA SER A 253 8.45 7.71 -10.21
C SER A 253 8.14 9.08 -9.56
N CYS A 254 7.30 9.15 -8.53
CA CYS A 254 6.85 10.41 -7.92
C CYS A 254 7.89 11.02 -6.95
N THR A 255 8.96 11.61 -7.50
CA THR A 255 10.10 12.20 -6.76
C THR A 255 10.17 13.73 -6.83
N GLY A 256 9.11 14.38 -7.31
CA GLY A 256 9.06 15.84 -7.46
C GLY A 256 9.24 16.61 -6.14
N SER A 257 9.75 17.84 -6.24
CA SER A 257 9.80 18.77 -5.10
C SER A 257 8.39 19.14 -4.64
N SER A 258 8.15 19.09 -3.32
CA SER A 258 6.95 19.61 -2.66
C SER A 258 7.27 20.84 -1.79
N ALA A 259 8.34 21.58 -2.12
CA ALA A 259 8.78 22.75 -1.37
C ALA A 259 7.77 23.91 -1.35
N GLU A 260 6.97 24.03 -2.42
CA GLU A 260 5.96 25.08 -2.63
C GLU A 260 4.60 24.47 -2.95
N LEU A 261 3.53 25.28 -2.93
CA LEU A 261 2.15 24.81 -3.12
C LEU A 261 1.95 24.07 -4.45
N LEU A 262 2.53 24.56 -5.55
CA LEU A 262 2.50 23.86 -6.85
C LEU A 262 3.18 22.48 -6.79
N GLY A 263 4.26 22.37 -6.03
CA GLY A 263 4.95 21.11 -5.79
C GLY A 263 4.09 20.11 -5.01
N ILE A 264 3.36 20.58 -3.98
CA ILE A 264 2.38 19.75 -3.25
C ILE A 264 1.29 19.25 -4.18
N ILE A 265 0.70 20.15 -5.00
CA ILE A 265 -0.33 19.78 -5.98
C ILE A 265 0.19 18.74 -6.97
N GLY A 266 1.43 18.91 -7.45
CA GLY A 266 2.08 17.96 -8.36
C GLY A 266 2.34 16.61 -7.71
N CYS A 267 2.86 16.59 -6.48
CA CYS A 267 3.13 15.36 -5.73
C CYS A 267 1.85 14.55 -5.50
N VAL A 268 0.81 15.21 -4.97
CA VAL A 268 -0.48 14.58 -4.72
C VAL A 268 -1.11 14.07 -6.02
N ALA A 269 -1.01 14.82 -7.12
CA ALA A 269 -1.47 14.36 -8.43
C ALA A 269 -0.76 13.08 -8.87
N CYS A 270 0.57 13.07 -8.81
CA CYS A 270 1.41 11.97 -9.25
C CYS A 270 1.09 10.68 -8.50
N VAL A 271 1.10 10.71 -7.17
CA VAL A 271 0.85 9.52 -6.34
C VAL A 271 -0.59 9.03 -6.53
N THR A 272 -1.56 9.95 -6.66
CA THR A 272 -2.94 9.56 -6.97
C THR A 272 -3.05 8.88 -8.32
N ASP A 273 -2.36 9.43 -9.33
CA ASP A 273 -2.39 8.89 -10.67
C ASP A 273 -1.80 7.48 -10.72
N LEU A 274 -0.60 7.30 -10.16
CA LEU A 274 0.09 6.01 -10.05
C LEU A 274 -0.81 4.97 -9.36
N ASN A 275 -1.30 5.26 -8.16
CA ASN A 275 -2.05 4.30 -7.36
C ASN A 275 -3.38 3.89 -8.02
N VAL A 276 -4.08 4.84 -8.66
CA VAL A 276 -5.28 4.51 -9.42
C VAL A 276 -4.95 3.64 -10.64
N ASP A 277 -3.83 3.88 -11.31
CA ASP A 277 -3.40 3.06 -12.44
C ASP A 277 -2.99 1.65 -11.98
N CYS A 278 -2.31 1.50 -10.84
CA CYS A 278 -2.02 0.19 -10.26
C CYS A 278 -3.30 -0.62 -10.02
N VAL A 279 -4.27 -0.04 -9.31
CA VAL A 279 -5.56 -0.71 -9.03
C VAL A 279 -6.31 -1.06 -10.32
N ASP A 280 -6.36 -0.12 -11.27
CA ASP A 280 -7.05 -0.34 -12.54
C ASP A 280 -6.43 -1.50 -13.33
N ARG A 281 -5.10 -1.51 -13.46
CA ARG A 281 -4.37 -2.53 -14.22
C ARG A 281 -4.42 -3.90 -13.56
N CYS A 282 -4.42 -3.96 -12.23
CA CYS A 282 -4.65 -5.20 -11.48
C CYS A 282 -5.98 -5.85 -11.87
N ALA A 283 -7.03 -5.08 -12.13
CA ALA A 283 -8.36 -5.62 -12.44
C ALA A 283 -8.50 -6.19 -13.87
N ILE A 284 -7.51 -5.98 -14.74
CA ILE A 284 -7.54 -6.34 -16.17
C ILE A 284 -6.23 -7.00 -16.68
N PRO A 285 -5.68 -8.04 -16.01
CA PRO A 285 -4.32 -8.50 -16.24
C PRO A 285 -4.05 -9.03 -17.66
N SER A 286 -5.05 -9.50 -18.40
CA SER A 286 -4.91 -9.94 -19.79
C SER A 286 -5.01 -8.82 -20.83
N LEU A 287 -5.45 -7.62 -20.46
CA LEU A 287 -5.71 -6.52 -21.41
C LEU A 287 -4.67 -5.41 -21.36
N ALA A 288 -4.01 -5.22 -20.23
CA ALA A 288 -2.87 -4.33 -20.13
C ALA A 288 -1.85 -4.86 -19.13
N THR A 289 -0.58 -4.60 -19.42
CA THR A 289 0.53 -4.95 -18.52
C THR A 289 0.39 -4.20 -17.20
N TYR A 290 0.62 -4.92 -16.11
CA TYR A 290 0.71 -4.32 -14.79
C TYR A 290 1.95 -3.40 -14.73
N PRO A 291 1.83 -2.13 -14.28
CA PRO A 291 2.96 -1.20 -14.33
C PRO A 291 4.09 -1.66 -13.40
N LEU A 292 5.34 -1.57 -13.87
CA LEU A 292 6.52 -1.96 -13.09
C LEU A 292 6.66 -1.15 -11.80
N GLU A 293 6.23 0.12 -11.81
CA GLU A 293 6.23 0.98 -10.62
C GLU A 293 5.26 0.49 -9.53
N CYS A 294 4.26 -0.32 -9.88
CA CYS A 294 3.32 -0.94 -8.95
C CYS A 294 3.78 -2.29 -8.44
N THR A 295 4.74 -2.92 -9.12
CA THR A 295 5.27 -4.22 -8.68
C THR A 295 6.11 -4.03 -7.43
N PRO A 296 6.20 -5.06 -6.56
CA PRO A 296 7.21 -5.07 -5.52
C PRO A 296 8.57 -4.83 -6.13
N VAL A 297 9.12 -3.64 -5.88
CA VAL A 297 10.54 -3.44 -6.07
C VAL A 297 11.16 -4.32 -5.00
N SER A 298 11.60 -5.51 -5.38
CA SER A 298 12.52 -6.29 -4.56
C SER A 298 13.75 -5.42 -4.40
N SER A 299 13.74 -4.56 -3.39
CA SER A 299 14.95 -3.93 -2.91
C SER A 299 15.86 -5.09 -2.57
N THR A 300 17.02 -5.13 -3.21
CA THR A 300 18.00 -6.19 -2.98
C THR A 300 18.89 -5.87 -1.78
N THR A 301 18.63 -4.77 -1.06
CA THR A 301 19.49 -4.26 0.00
C THR A 301 18.69 -3.67 1.17
N LEU A 302 19.26 -3.79 2.37
CA LEU A 302 18.85 -3.04 3.55
C LEU A 302 19.17 -1.56 3.34
N ASP A 303 18.27 -0.69 3.79
CA ASP A 303 18.37 0.76 3.65
C ASP A 303 18.03 1.44 4.98
N TYR A 304 19.08 1.74 5.76
CA TYR A 304 18.94 2.45 7.03
C TYR A 304 18.44 3.89 6.89
N THR A 305 18.27 4.43 5.68
CA THR A 305 17.71 5.80 5.54
C THR A 305 16.18 5.81 5.57
N LYS A 306 15.53 4.65 5.41
CA LYS A 306 14.07 4.51 5.50
C LYS A 306 13.57 4.63 6.94
N ASN A 307 12.28 4.93 7.06
CA ASN A 307 11.59 4.95 8.36
C ASN A 307 11.43 3.51 8.90
N PRO A 308 11.65 3.29 10.20
CA PRO A 308 11.49 1.97 10.80
C PRO A 308 10.01 1.54 10.87
N ILE A 309 9.75 0.25 10.64
CA ILE A 309 8.39 -0.30 10.52
C ILE A 309 7.64 -0.31 11.86
N TYR A 310 8.34 -0.64 12.95
CA TYR A 310 7.78 -0.79 14.30
C TYR A 310 8.12 0.41 15.21
N GLY A 311 8.52 1.53 14.61
CA GLY A 311 8.75 2.79 15.29
C GLY A 311 10.18 2.99 15.79
N SER A 312 10.34 3.96 16.68
CA SER A 312 11.63 4.33 17.24
C SER A 312 11.58 4.76 18.71
N ALA A 313 12.75 4.77 19.37
CA ALA A 313 12.89 5.23 20.75
C ALA A 313 14.20 6.02 20.99
N ASP A 314 14.18 6.92 21.96
CA ASP A 314 15.38 7.50 22.56
C ASP A 314 15.68 6.76 23.87
N LEU A 315 16.83 6.10 23.96
CA LEU A 315 17.22 5.27 25.10
C LEU A 315 18.53 5.78 25.71
N GLY A 316 18.56 5.99 27.02
CA GLY A 316 19.79 6.27 27.76
C GLY A 316 20.27 5.06 28.53
N SER A 317 21.57 4.98 28.82
CA SER A 317 22.10 3.99 29.78
C SER A 317 21.24 3.90 31.04
N GLY A 318 20.82 2.69 31.41
CA GLY A 318 19.93 2.45 32.56
C GLY A 318 18.46 2.81 32.29
N PHE A 319 18.02 2.76 31.04
CA PHE A 319 16.64 3.02 30.63
C PHE A 319 15.64 2.15 31.42
N THR A 320 14.43 2.68 31.61
CA THR A 320 13.31 1.96 32.23
C THR A 320 12.08 2.06 31.32
N PRO A 321 11.37 0.95 31.04
CA PRO A 321 11.64 -0.41 31.50
C PRO A 321 12.89 -1.04 30.83
N ASP A 322 13.59 -1.92 31.57
CA ASP A 322 14.65 -2.79 31.06
C ASP A 322 14.21 -4.26 31.28
N PRO A 323 13.99 -5.06 30.22
CA PRO A 323 14.24 -4.74 28.81
C PRO A 323 13.22 -3.75 28.23
N HIS A 324 13.66 -2.96 27.26
CA HIS A 324 12.76 -2.27 26.34
C HIS A 324 12.34 -3.25 25.26
N THR A 325 11.04 -3.47 25.08
CA THR A 325 10.51 -4.52 24.21
C THR A 325 9.63 -3.97 23.11
N VAL A 326 9.78 -4.52 21.90
CA VAL A 326 8.96 -4.19 20.73
C VAL A 326 8.48 -5.49 20.08
N GLY A 327 7.18 -5.59 19.82
CA GLY A 327 6.63 -6.70 19.04
C GLY A 327 6.96 -6.51 17.56
N VAL A 328 7.64 -7.50 16.95
CA VAL A 328 8.14 -7.46 15.57
C VAL A 328 7.75 -8.76 14.86
N THR A 329 7.42 -8.67 13.58
CA THR A 329 7.35 -9.83 12.68
C THR A 329 8.60 -9.85 11.81
N ALA A 330 9.46 -10.84 12.06
CA ALA A 330 10.71 -11.04 11.34
C ALA A 330 10.46 -11.59 9.95
N GLY A 331 11.31 -11.24 8.98
CA GLY A 331 11.21 -11.71 7.60
C GLY A 331 11.11 -10.57 6.59
N GLY A 332 11.34 -10.88 5.31
CA GLY A 332 11.15 -9.93 4.23
C GLY A 332 11.81 -10.39 2.92
N PRO A 333 11.78 -9.56 1.87
CA PRO A 333 12.27 -9.97 0.54
C PRO A 333 13.78 -9.81 0.35
N VAL A 334 14.49 -9.12 1.23
CA VAL A 334 15.93 -8.83 1.09
C VAL A 334 16.74 -9.96 1.69
N ASP A 335 17.52 -10.69 0.89
CA ASP A 335 18.56 -11.58 1.38
C ASP A 335 19.74 -10.76 1.94
N ALA A 336 20.00 -10.81 3.24
CA ALA A 336 21.05 -10.01 3.89
C ALA A 336 22.48 -10.52 3.65
N SER A 337 22.65 -11.66 2.96
CA SER A 337 23.97 -12.28 2.75
C SER A 337 24.94 -11.42 1.92
N TYR A 338 24.42 -10.47 1.12
CA TYR A 338 25.26 -9.55 0.35
C TYR A 338 26.15 -8.65 1.23
N LEU A 339 25.81 -8.47 2.51
CA LEU A 339 26.62 -7.71 3.47
C LEU A 339 27.92 -8.44 3.85
N GLY A 340 28.00 -9.76 3.64
CA GLY A 340 29.13 -10.58 4.11
C GLY A 340 29.17 -10.68 5.65
N GLY A 341 30.34 -11.00 6.21
CA GLY A 341 30.55 -10.93 7.67
C GLY A 341 29.69 -11.88 8.53
N GLY A 342 29.06 -12.89 7.92
CA GLY A 342 28.14 -13.81 8.61
C GLY A 342 26.68 -13.35 8.62
N CYS A 343 26.35 -12.23 7.96
CA CYS A 343 24.97 -11.83 7.72
C CYS A 343 24.27 -12.86 6.83
N SER A 344 23.07 -13.24 7.24
CA SER A 344 22.24 -14.22 6.54
C SER A 344 20.76 -14.00 6.88
N GLY A 345 19.91 -14.75 6.20
CA GLY A 345 18.47 -14.64 6.35
C GLY A 345 17.86 -13.51 5.53
N PHE A 346 16.56 -13.35 5.69
CA PHE A 346 15.70 -12.55 4.85
C PHE A 346 14.98 -11.49 5.68
N ALA A 347 15.14 -10.23 5.33
CA ALA A 347 14.62 -9.07 6.07
C ALA A 347 13.92 -8.07 5.13
N THR A 348 13.29 -7.05 5.72
CA THR A 348 12.74 -5.91 4.99
C THR A 348 13.85 -4.97 4.52
N SER A 349 13.55 -4.14 3.51
CA SER A 349 14.48 -3.08 3.09
C SER A 349 14.62 -2.00 4.17
N ALA A 350 13.50 -1.52 4.72
CA ALA A 350 13.49 -0.61 5.86
C ALA A 350 13.83 -1.34 7.17
N PRO A 351 14.45 -0.68 8.17
CA PRO A 351 14.64 -1.24 9.50
C PRO A 351 13.32 -1.63 10.14
N ASP A 352 13.32 -2.64 11.00
CA ASP A 352 12.18 -2.97 11.83
C ASP A 352 12.06 -1.97 12.98
N PHE A 353 13.18 -1.64 13.63
CA PHE A 353 13.19 -0.72 14.76
C PHE A 353 14.43 0.18 14.70
N ARG A 354 14.28 1.44 15.11
CA ARG A 354 15.41 2.37 15.28
C ARG A 354 15.44 2.88 16.70
N PHE A 355 16.62 2.97 17.30
CA PHE A 355 16.75 3.72 18.55
C PHE A 355 17.99 4.58 18.56
N ASN A 356 17.87 5.75 19.19
CA ASN A 356 18.99 6.64 19.43
C ASN A 356 19.46 6.42 20.87
N TYR A 357 20.68 5.93 21.02
CA TYR A 357 21.23 5.53 22.30
C TYR A 357 22.16 6.60 22.88
N THR A 358 22.05 6.87 24.19
CA THR A 358 23.03 7.67 24.94
C THR A 358 23.85 6.74 25.81
N SER A 359 25.15 6.63 25.50
CA SER A 359 26.08 5.71 26.16
C SER A 359 26.34 6.05 27.63
N GLY A 360 26.74 5.03 28.40
CA GLY A 360 26.97 5.11 29.84
C GLY A 360 27.06 3.75 30.52
N ALA A 361 26.54 2.69 29.87
CA ALA A 361 26.66 1.30 30.30
C ALA A 361 27.82 0.60 29.60
N SER A 362 28.37 -0.44 30.24
CA SER A 362 29.42 -1.30 29.65
C SER A 362 28.88 -2.29 28.62
N LEU A 363 27.57 -2.55 28.62
CA LEU A 363 26.89 -3.49 27.74
C LEU A 363 25.58 -2.88 27.24
N LEU A 364 25.30 -3.10 25.96
CA LEU A 364 23.96 -3.05 25.39
C LEU A 364 23.75 -4.36 24.62
N ARG A 365 22.73 -5.13 25.02
CA ARG A 365 22.35 -6.38 24.37
C ARG A 365 21.03 -6.20 23.65
N LEU A 366 20.97 -6.70 22.43
CA LEU A 366 19.75 -6.86 21.65
C LEU A 366 19.53 -8.34 21.46
N TYR A 367 18.30 -8.81 21.65
CA TYR A 367 17.93 -10.17 21.30
C TYR A 367 16.49 -10.24 20.84
N PHE A 368 16.18 -11.22 20.00
CA PHE A 368 14.83 -11.50 19.56
C PHE A 368 14.38 -12.86 20.08
N ILE A 369 13.10 -13.02 20.39
CA ILE A 369 12.51 -14.33 20.69
C ILE A 369 11.28 -14.50 19.80
N GLY A 370 11.37 -15.40 18.83
CA GLY A 370 10.30 -15.77 17.91
C GLY A 370 9.88 -17.23 18.04
N ALA A 371 8.74 -17.56 17.43
CA ALA A 371 8.22 -18.93 17.34
C ALA A 371 8.90 -19.80 16.25
N GLY A 372 10.00 -19.32 15.67
CA GLY A 372 10.70 -19.93 14.53
C GLY A 372 12.15 -19.47 14.44
N ASP A 373 12.82 -19.87 13.37
CA ASP A 373 14.24 -19.62 13.13
C ASP A 373 14.47 -18.20 12.56
N THR A 374 15.25 -17.38 13.27
CA THR A 374 15.39 -15.95 12.98
C THR A 374 16.83 -15.47 13.02
N THR A 375 17.10 -14.42 12.23
CA THR A 375 18.38 -13.73 12.19
C THR A 375 18.20 -12.27 12.62
N MET A 376 19.29 -11.59 12.93
CA MET A 376 19.26 -10.15 13.24
C MET A 376 20.45 -9.46 12.59
N VAL A 377 20.18 -8.27 12.05
CA VAL A 377 21.17 -7.35 11.53
C VAL A 377 21.01 -6.02 12.26
N VAL A 378 22.11 -5.42 12.70
CA VAL A 378 22.12 -4.10 13.34
C VAL A 378 23.14 -3.21 12.66
N ASN A 379 22.72 -2.09 12.09
CA ASN A 379 23.61 -1.01 11.70
C ASN A 379 23.86 -0.11 12.92
N ASP A 380 25.13 0.05 13.31
CA ASP A 380 25.50 0.85 14.46
C ASP A 380 25.71 2.35 14.13
N PRO A 381 25.94 3.21 15.14
CA PRO A 381 26.10 4.66 14.92
C PRO A 381 27.27 5.06 14.01
N VAL A 382 28.23 4.16 13.78
CA VAL A 382 29.37 4.42 12.90
C VAL A 382 29.20 3.79 11.51
N GLY A 383 28.06 3.17 11.23
CA GLY A 383 27.72 2.58 9.94
C GLY A 383 28.21 1.14 9.75
N THR A 384 28.55 0.44 10.84
CA THR A 384 28.98 -0.96 10.78
C THR A 384 27.80 -1.88 11.00
N PHE A 385 27.66 -2.89 10.14
CA PHE A 385 26.64 -3.94 10.27
C PHE A 385 27.13 -5.07 11.16
N HIS A 386 26.32 -5.42 12.16
CA HIS A 386 26.53 -6.54 13.08
C HIS A 386 25.43 -7.56 12.84
N CYS A 387 25.80 -8.84 12.74
CA CYS A 387 24.87 -9.89 12.35
C CYS A 387 24.91 -11.06 13.34
N ALA A 388 23.75 -11.61 13.64
CA ALA A 388 23.58 -12.79 14.47
C ALA A 388 22.46 -13.68 13.92
N ASP A 389 22.56 -14.97 14.20
CA ASP A 389 21.58 -16.00 13.83
C ASP A 389 21.22 -16.79 15.08
N ASN A 390 21.96 -17.84 15.41
CA ASN A 390 21.66 -18.68 16.56
C ASN A 390 22.50 -18.30 17.79
N SER A 391 21.85 -18.13 18.94
CA SER A 391 22.50 -17.73 20.20
C SER A 391 21.88 -18.43 21.42
N PHE A 392 22.65 -18.55 22.51
CA PHE A 392 22.21 -19.15 23.79
C PHE A 392 21.56 -20.55 23.68
N GLY A 393 21.93 -21.34 22.66
CA GLY A 393 21.34 -22.66 22.43
C GLY A 393 19.91 -22.61 21.88
N THR A 394 19.46 -21.45 21.41
CA THR A 394 18.16 -21.22 20.77
C THR A 394 18.32 -21.00 19.26
N VAL A 395 17.20 -20.98 18.54
CA VAL A 395 17.13 -20.61 17.11
C VAL A 395 16.94 -19.11 16.88
N ASN A 396 17.31 -18.28 17.86
CA ASN A 396 17.07 -16.85 17.85
C ASN A 396 18.37 -16.04 18.09
N PRO A 397 18.44 -14.81 17.56
CA PRO A 397 19.67 -14.02 17.52
C PRO A 397 19.86 -13.16 18.77
N THR A 398 21.13 -12.97 19.13
CA THR A 398 21.59 -12.00 20.14
C THR A 398 22.81 -11.26 19.63
N ILE A 399 22.83 -9.93 19.77
CA ILE A 399 23.99 -9.07 19.49
C ILE A 399 24.34 -8.30 20.76
N ASP A 400 25.60 -8.40 21.16
CA ASP A 400 26.17 -7.68 22.30
C ASP A 400 27.11 -6.57 21.84
N PHE A 401 26.79 -5.34 22.21
CA PHE A 401 27.68 -4.20 22.09
C PHE A 401 28.40 -3.97 23.42
N ASN A 402 29.71 -4.25 23.44
CA ASN A 402 30.57 -3.89 24.56
C ASN A 402 31.01 -2.43 24.44
N ASN A 403 30.72 -1.61 25.44
CA ASN A 403 30.90 -0.16 25.42
C ASN A 403 30.21 0.49 24.20
N PRO A 404 28.87 0.37 24.08
CA PRO A 404 28.10 0.91 22.96
C PRO A 404 28.34 2.41 22.75
N ALA A 405 28.48 2.83 21.50
CA ALA A 405 28.59 4.24 21.13
C ALA A 405 27.24 4.96 21.31
N SER A 406 27.28 6.27 21.52
CA SER A 406 26.06 7.08 21.42
C SER A 406 25.69 7.29 19.95
N GLY A 407 24.40 7.30 19.66
CA GLY A 407 23.84 7.59 18.33
C GLY A 407 22.78 6.59 17.90
N SER A 408 22.46 6.61 16.59
CA SER A 408 21.40 5.80 16.01
C SER A 408 21.84 4.38 15.73
N TYR A 409 21.00 3.43 16.15
CA TYR A 409 21.08 2.02 15.79
C TYR A 409 19.84 1.64 14.99
N ASP A 410 20.03 0.93 13.87
CA ASP A 410 18.96 0.41 13.02
C ASP A 410 18.93 -1.11 13.12
N VAL A 411 17.79 -1.68 13.45
CA VAL A 411 17.63 -3.11 13.71
C VAL A 411 16.72 -3.71 12.65
N TRP A 412 17.18 -4.79 12.03
CA TRP A 412 16.37 -5.70 11.23
C TRP A 412 16.34 -7.07 11.91
N VAL A 413 15.15 -7.63 12.06
CA VAL A 413 14.95 -9.01 12.47
C VAL A 413 14.53 -9.80 11.22
N GLY A 414 15.41 -10.68 10.78
CA GLY A 414 15.20 -11.52 9.61
C GLY A 414 14.62 -12.88 9.95
N SER A 415 14.10 -13.56 8.94
CA SER A 415 13.81 -14.99 8.98
C SER A 415 14.98 -15.77 8.38
N HIS A 416 15.29 -16.96 8.87
CA HIS A 416 16.37 -17.76 8.28
C HIS A 416 16.04 -18.20 6.83
N ALA A 417 14.76 -18.46 6.53
CA ALA A 417 14.31 -18.96 5.22
C ALA A 417 13.45 -17.95 4.45
N SER A 418 13.68 -17.85 3.14
CA SER A 418 12.92 -16.95 2.25
C SER A 418 11.41 -17.20 2.32
N GLY A 419 10.62 -16.13 2.29
CA GLY A 419 9.16 -16.20 2.31
C GLY A 419 8.56 -16.64 3.66
N THR A 420 9.39 -16.74 4.71
CA THR A 420 8.93 -17.06 6.07
C THR A 420 8.76 -15.77 6.87
N PHE A 421 7.71 -15.73 7.71
CA PHE A 421 7.47 -14.63 8.63
C PHE A 421 7.32 -15.17 10.05
N VAL A 422 8.07 -14.62 11.00
CA VAL A 422 8.13 -15.10 12.39
C VAL A 422 7.78 -13.97 13.34
N ALA A 423 6.59 -14.04 13.95
CA ALA A 423 6.21 -13.10 15.01
C ALA A 423 7.01 -13.38 16.30
N GLY A 424 7.42 -12.31 16.98
CA GLY A 424 8.17 -12.40 18.22
C GLY A 424 8.39 -11.04 18.89
N THR A 425 9.30 -11.02 19.86
CA THR A 425 9.62 -9.83 20.65
C THR A 425 11.10 -9.49 20.53
N LEU A 426 11.40 -8.30 20.02
CA LEU A 426 12.73 -7.69 20.10
C LEU A 426 12.89 -7.07 21.48
N SER A 427 14.00 -7.37 22.16
CA SER A 427 14.33 -6.90 23.51
C SER A 427 15.69 -6.22 23.53
N LEU A 428 15.75 -5.04 24.13
CA LEU A 428 16.97 -4.27 24.34
C LEU A 428 17.23 -4.19 25.85
N THR A 429 18.44 -4.51 26.30
CA THR A 429 18.78 -4.55 27.73
C THR A 429 20.21 -4.10 28.00
N GLY A 430 20.42 -3.39 29.11
CA GLY A 430 21.77 -3.09 29.63
C GLY A 430 22.30 -4.16 30.59
N LEU A 431 21.51 -5.20 30.89
CA LEU A 431 21.78 -6.20 31.92
C LEU A 431 22.25 -7.51 31.31
N ALA A 432 23.47 -7.94 31.65
CA ALA A 432 24.04 -9.20 31.14
C ALA A 432 23.24 -10.45 31.53
N GLY A 433 22.52 -10.39 32.66
CA GLY A 433 21.67 -11.48 33.16
C GLY A 433 20.33 -11.62 32.42
N ASN A 434 20.00 -10.68 31.51
CA ASN A 434 18.82 -10.76 30.67
C ASN A 434 19.23 -11.21 29.25
N HIS A 435 18.69 -12.33 28.80
CA HIS A 435 19.02 -12.98 27.52
C HIS A 435 17.90 -13.94 27.12
N PRO A 436 17.90 -14.45 25.87
CA PRO A 436 16.97 -15.50 25.41
C PRO A 436 16.94 -16.76 26.29
#